data_AF-A0A1Y5RJ58-F1
#
_entry.id   AF-A0A1Y5RJ58-F1
#
_cell.length_a   1.000
_cell.length_b   1.000
_cell.length_c   1.000
_cell.angle_alpha   90.00
_cell.angle_beta   90.00
_cell.angle_gamma   90.00
#
_symmetry.space_group_name_H-M   'P 1'
#
loop_
_entity.id
_entity.type
_entity.pdbx_description
1 polymer ?
#
loop_
_entity_poly.entity_id
_entity_poly.type
_entity_poly.pdbx_seq_one_letter_code
_entity_poly.pdbx_strand_id
1 'polypeptide(L)' 'MVRPLSQHARNIHFLESRHPLPPLSQIALTVAVVLAKWQDRARSRRALSRLTAHELKDIGLTREQAWTEARREFWRA' A
#
# COMPACT_ATOMS: atom_id res chain seq x y z
N MET A 1 -18.64 16.85 -4.98
CA MET A 1 -18.25 16.14 -3.74
C MET A 1 -16.72 16.26 -3.59
N VAL A 2 -16.25 17.25 -2.83
CA VAL A 2 -14.82 17.65 -2.79
C VAL A 2 -14.10 16.87 -1.68
N ARG A 3 -13.03 16.15 -2.03
CA ARG A 3 -12.23 15.31 -1.10
C ARG A 3 -11.38 16.18 -0.15
N PRO A 4 -11.22 15.82 1.14
CA PRO A 4 -10.49 16.58 2.16
C PRO A 4 -8.95 16.44 2.04
N LEU A 5 -8.40 16.65 0.84
CA LEU A 5 -6.95 16.61 0.60
C LEU A 5 -6.22 17.75 1.31
N SER A 6 -6.91 18.87 1.60
CA SER A 6 -6.31 20.06 2.23
C SER A 6 -5.87 19.84 3.68
N GLN A 7 -6.58 19.04 4.47
CA GLN A 7 -6.22 18.86 5.88
C GLN A 7 -4.98 17.97 6.07
N HIS A 8 -4.87 16.90 5.29
CA HIS A 8 -3.78 15.94 5.40
C HIS A 8 -2.44 16.59 5.03
N ALA A 9 -2.40 17.34 3.93
CA ALA A 9 -1.20 18.06 3.51
C ALA A 9 -0.72 19.05 4.58
N ARG A 10 -1.65 19.76 5.23
CA ARG A 10 -1.34 20.65 6.36
C ARG A 10 -0.75 19.92 7.56
N ASN A 11 -1.30 18.76 7.91
CA ASN A 11 -0.81 17.97 9.05
C ASN A 11 0.60 17.40 8.79
N ILE A 12 0.88 16.92 7.58
CA ILE A 12 2.24 16.45 7.20
C ILE A 12 3.23 17.62 7.24
N HIS A 13 2.87 18.76 6.66
CA HIS A 13 3.72 19.95 6.70
C HIS A 13 4.01 20.42 8.13
N PHE A 14 3.04 20.34 9.04
CA PHE A 14 3.24 20.63 10.46
C PHE A 14 4.22 19.68 11.14
N LEU A 15 4.17 18.38 10.80
CA LEU A 15 5.11 17.38 11.32
C LEU A 15 6.53 17.60 10.77
N GLU A 16 6.66 17.92 9.48
CA GLU A 16 7.94 18.25 8.84
C GLU A 16 8.59 19.50 9.44
N SER A 17 7.77 20.48 9.85
CA SER A 17 8.26 21.74 10.42
C SER A 17 8.74 21.61 11.88
N ARG A 18 8.45 20.50 12.57
CA ARG A 18 8.85 20.28 13.97
C ARG A 18 9.98 19.26 14.08
N HIS A 19 11.19 19.74 14.34
CA HIS A 19 12.32 18.90 14.72
C HIS A 19 12.75 19.14 16.19
N PRO A 20 12.91 18.08 17.01
CA PRO A 20 12.59 16.67 16.74
C PRO A 20 11.10 16.34 16.95
N LEU A 21 10.57 15.41 16.15
CA LEU A 21 9.23 14.87 16.34
C LEU A 21 9.13 14.12 17.67
N PRO A 22 8.04 14.27 18.45
CA PRO A 22 7.81 13.44 19.64
C PRO A 22 7.89 11.94 19.31
N PRO A 23 8.50 11.09 20.15
CA PRO A 23 8.71 9.67 19.85
C PRO A 23 7.44 8.90 19.45
N LEU A 24 6.31 9.19 20.11
CA LEU A 24 5.03 8.56 19.79
C LEU A 24 4.55 8.87 18.36
N SER A 25 4.77 10.10 17.88
CA SER A 25 4.40 10.50 16.52
C SER A 25 5.22 9.76 15.47
N GLN A 26 6.50 9.50 15.75
CA GLN A 26 7.37 8.72 14.86
C GLN A 26 6.91 7.26 14.76
N ILE A 27 6.54 6.67 15.89
CA ILE A 27 5.98 5.30 15.94
C ILE A 27 4.68 5.25 15.14
N ALA A 28 3.75 6.19 15.38
CA ALA A 28 2.49 6.25 14.67
C ALA A 28 2.68 6.39 13.15
N LEU A 29 3.62 7.23 12.71
CA LEU A 29 3.94 7.39 11.28
C LEU A 29 4.52 6.09 10.69
N THR A 30 5.41 5.42 11.42
CA THR A 30 6.00 4.14 11.00
C THR A 30 4.92 3.08 10.82
N VAL A 31 4.01 2.95 11.81
CA VAL A 31 2.87 2.03 11.73
C VAL A 31 1.97 2.38 10.54
N ALA A 32 1.65 3.67 10.35
CA ALA A 32 0.83 4.11 9.23
C ALA A 32 1.44 3.72 7.87
N VAL A 33 2.76 3.91 7.71
CA VAL A 33 3.47 3.51 6.48
C VAL A 33 3.45 1.99 6.27
N VAL A 34 3.67 1.20 7.34
CA VAL A 34 3.61 -0.27 7.27
C VAL A 34 2.22 -0.73 6.84
N LEU A 35 1.16 -0.21 7.46
CA LEU A 35 -0.22 -0.52 7.11
C LEU A 35 -0.55 -0.13 5.66
N ALA A 36 -0.10 1.04 5.21
CA ALA A 36 -0.30 1.47 3.83
C ALA A 36 0.36 0.50 2.82
N LYS A 37 1.60 0.07 3.08
CA LYS A 37 2.30 -0.92 2.25
C LYS A 37 1.58 -2.28 2.24
N TRP A 38 1.08 -2.72 3.39
CA TRP A 38 0.28 -3.95 3.51
C TRP A 38 -1.02 -3.88 2.72
N GLN A 39 -1.73 -2.75 2.81
CA GLN A 39 -2.95 -2.52 2.04
C GLN A 39 -2.68 -2.55 0.53
N ASP A 40 -1.59 -1.93 0.08
CA ASP A 40 -1.21 -1.92 -1.33
C ASP A 40 -0.89 -3.34 -1.84
N ARG A 41 -0.08 -4.10 -1.11
CA ARG A 41 0.19 -5.52 -1.44
C ARG A 41 -1.10 -6.36 -1.49
N ALA A 42 -1.97 -6.20 -0.51
CA ALA A 42 -3.25 -6.92 -0.48
C ALA A 42 -4.13 -6.57 -1.69
N ARG A 43 -4.16 -5.30 -2.11
CA ARG A 43 -4.91 -4.84 -3.29
C ARG A 43 -4.32 -5.43 -4.57
N SER A 44 -3.01 -5.34 -4.76
CA SER A 44 -2.32 -5.83 -5.96
C SER A 44 -2.48 -7.34 -6.13
N ARG A 45 -2.34 -8.11 -5.04
CA ARG A 45 -2.54 -9.57 -5.06
C ARG A 45 -3.98 -9.97 -5.35
N ARG A 46 -4.96 -9.23 -4.83
CA ARG A 46 -6.39 -9.42 -5.18
C ARG A 46 -6.70 -9.03 -6.61
N ALA A 47 -6.01 -8.04 -7.17
CA ALA A 47 -6.15 -7.69 -8.58
C ALA A 47 -5.58 -8.80 -9.47
N LEU A 48 -4.39 -9.31 -9.13
CA LEU A 48 -3.73 -10.38 -9.87
C LEU A 48 -4.56 -11.67 -9.95
N SER A 49 -5.28 -12.04 -8.89
CA SER A 49 -6.16 -13.22 -8.91
C SER A 49 -7.37 -13.08 -9.83
N ARG A 50 -7.80 -11.84 -10.10
CA ARG A 50 -8.97 -11.50 -10.94
C ARG A 50 -8.64 -11.37 -12.41
N LEU A 51 -7.35 -11.29 -12.78
CA LEU A 51 -6.95 -11.20 -14.18
C LEU A 51 -7.29 -12.47 -14.96
N THR A 52 -7.74 -12.26 -16.20
CA THR A 52 -7.99 -13.30 -17.20
C THR A 52 -6.67 -13.87 -17.74
N ALA A 53 -6.76 -15.00 -18.44
CA ALA A 53 -5.57 -15.64 -19.02
C ALA A 53 -4.86 -14.76 -20.07
N HIS A 54 -5.61 -13.93 -20.80
CA HIS A 54 -5.04 -13.03 -21.80
C HIS A 54 -4.31 -11.86 -21.14
N GLU A 55 -4.92 -11.21 -20.14
CA GLU A 55 -4.29 -10.12 -19.38
C GLU A 55 -3.02 -10.59 -18.66
N LEU A 56 -3.03 -11.81 -18.10
CA LEU A 56 -1.84 -12.42 -17.52
C LEU A 56 -0.73 -12.63 -18.55
N LYS A 57 -1.10 -13.05 -19.77
CA LYS A 57 -0.15 -13.23 -20.87
C LYS A 57 0.47 -11.90 -21.31
N ASP A 58 -0.31 -10.82 -21.33
CA ASP A 58 0.17 -9.49 -21.71
C ASP A 58 1.24 -8.96 -20.74
N ILE A 59 1.14 -9.30 -19.45
CA ILE A 59 2.15 -8.98 -18.43
C ILE A 59 3.18 -10.10 -18.22
N GLY A 60 3.18 -11.13 -19.07
CA GLY A 60 4.18 -12.21 -19.06
C GLY A 60 4.08 -13.19 -17.88
N LEU A 61 2.92 -13.31 -17.23
CA LEU A 61 2.70 -14.21 -16.11
C LEU A 61 1.84 -15.41 -16.49
N THR A 62 2.14 -16.56 -15.89
CA THR A 62 1.28 -17.75 -15.96
C THR A 62 0.18 -17.68 -14.90
N ARG A 63 -0.89 -18.46 -15.10
CA ARG A 63 -1.98 -18.58 -14.11
C ARG A 63 -1.45 -19.09 -12.76
N GLU A 64 -0.50 -20.03 -12.77
CA GLU A 64 0.12 -20.57 -11.56
C GLU A 64 0.95 -19.53 -10.80
N GLN A 65 1.75 -18.73 -11.52
CA GLN A 65 2.51 -17.63 -10.92
C GLN A 65 1.57 -16.60 -10.28
N ALA A 66 0.50 -16.23 -10.99
CA ALA A 66 -0.51 -15.31 -10.49
C ALA A 66 -1.21 -15.85 -9.23
N TRP A 67 -1.56 -17.13 -9.22
CA TRP A 67 -2.15 -17.79 -8.05
C TRP A 67 -1.20 -17.86 -6.86
N THR A 68 0.07 -18.18 -7.11
CA THR A 68 1.11 -18.25 -6.06
C THR A 68 1.30 -16.89 -5.42
N GLU A 69 1.45 -15.83 -6.22
CA GLU A 69 1.59 -14.46 -5.73
C GLU A 69 0.30 -13.99 -5.02
N ALA A 70 -0.88 -14.29 -5.56
CA ALA A 70 -2.15 -13.91 -4.95
C ALA A 70 -2.37 -14.51 -3.55
N ARG A 71 -1.78 -15.67 -3.26
CA ARG A 71 -1.87 -16.36 -1.97
C ARG A 71 -0.82 -15.91 -0.96
N ARG A 72 0.13 -15.05 -1.34
CA ARG A 72 1.15 -14.55 -0.40
C ARG A 72 0.52 -13.67 0.67
N GLU A 73 0.94 -13.91 1.91
CA GLU A 73 0.57 -13.12 3.08
C GLU A 73 0.87 -11.63 2.87
N PHE A 74 -0.12 -10.76 3.06
CA PHE A 74 -0.02 -9.32 2.75
C PHE A 74 1.13 -8.59 3.45
N TRP A 75 1.63 -9.15 4.55
CA TRP A 75 2.74 -8.60 5.32
C TRP A 75 4.12 -9.00 4.81
N ARG A 76 4.22 -10.06 3.99
CA ARG A 76 5.48 -10.47 3.37
C ARG A 76 5.71 -9.70 2.09
N ALA A 77 6.91 -9.12 1.99
CA ALA A 77 7.44 -8.56 0.75
C ALA A 77 7.85 -9.68 -0.20
#